data_AF-H2ZY73-F1
#
_entry.id   AF-H2ZY73-F1
#
_cell.length_a   1.000
_cell.length_b   1.000
_cell.length_c   1.000
_cell.angle_alpha   90.00
_cell.angle_beta   90.00
_cell.angle_gamma   90.00
#
_symmetry.space_group_name_H-M   'P 1'
#
loop_
_entity.id
_entity.type
_entity.pdbx_description
1 polymer ?
#
loop_
_entity_poly.entity_id
_entity_poly.type
_entity_poly.pdbx_seq_one_letter_code
_entity_poly.pdbx_strand_id
1 'polypeptide(L)'
;HNIPLAFSNHLNPLLPDIFPDSQIAKQYSSAATKMTCLINGAIAPYFREKLVEIMKNSPYSLLIDDSNDTDLEKMNPLTVRMFDIDTQRVESRLLDMCATTGKDSVTAAASFDKIDQALDMYFIPWANYMGFGVDNTSVNLGNRNSIMTRVKEKNAACYFCPCHLIYNMVCKSASSFTQLSGFDVEDLCVDLFYYFDKSMKRKSMLVEVSEFCDVKYRQAIKHVSTYWLSLETAVQQNLCMYPALKSYFLSNSESLPCFKCLKTQFADPILLFYNAVLPTFTILNKYLQREDPCIFGAHDQIQDFVKRVLGKFVSIRNIREASYVENVQFERTKVGLVTKRRLQKLYSEGNIEPTQRSMFFKAVQQFYVTAIKESIAKLPLDDNVLKHSRFLDFFSRGTNVEFFVNTYSDLLLASPQDVEKLQEEFVDYQLLKQTDIPESIWMDVIWGHLSSLKMTDVSLKFGRISKVAKTVLVLPQNAGEERVLKQTPFRSSLNVDGTLTSLITIKLANQELGYNFEPAKEVLTKAKKATWKYNNEHTVCEM
;
A
#
# COMPACT_ATOMS: atom_id res chain seq x y z
N HIS A 1 -7.57 0.12 -20.26
CA HIS A 1 -6.86 0.65 -21.45
C HIS A 1 -6.36 2.09 -21.34
N ASN A 2 -6.77 2.91 -20.35
CA ASN A 2 -6.26 4.29 -20.16
C ASN A 2 -6.34 5.18 -21.42
N ILE A 3 -7.41 5.01 -22.20
CA ILE A 3 -7.68 5.80 -23.42
C ILE A 3 -8.52 7.03 -23.03
N PRO A 4 -8.22 8.23 -23.57
CA PRO A 4 -9.04 9.41 -23.34
C PRO A 4 -10.49 9.23 -23.81
N LEU A 5 -11.47 9.78 -23.07
CA LEU A 5 -12.88 9.72 -23.47
C LEU A 5 -13.14 10.36 -24.84
N ALA A 6 -12.33 11.35 -25.24
CA ALA A 6 -12.36 11.98 -26.55
C ALA A 6 -12.21 10.98 -27.71
N PHE A 7 -11.56 9.83 -27.50
CA PHE A 7 -11.44 8.79 -28.50
C PHE A 7 -12.80 8.26 -28.98
N SER A 8 -13.82 8.29 -28.13
CA SER A 8 -15.19 7.88 -28.52
C SER A 8 -15.78 8.72 -29.66
N ASN A 9 -15.31 9.95 -29.86
CA ASN A 9 -15.73 10.78 -31.00
C ASN A 9 -15.36 10.13 -32.35
N HIS A 10 -14.27 9.36 -32.39
CA HIS A 10 -13.83 8.66 -33.60
C HIS A 10 -14.50 7.30 -33.77
N LEU A 11 -15.04 6.70 -32.70
CA LEU A 11 -15.75 5.41 -32.79
C LEU A 11 -17.05 5.53 -33.58
N ASN A 12 -17.69 6.70 -33.51
CA ASN A 12 -18.98 6.94 -34.17
C ASN A 12 -18.93 6.77 -35.70
N PRO A 13 -17.97 7.37 -36.43
CA PRO A 13 -17.78 7.07 -37.86
C PRO A 13 -17.03 5.75 -38.13
N LEU A 14 -16.13 5.32 -37.22
CA LEU A 14 -15.26 4.16 -37.47
C LEU A 14 -16.01 2.82 -37.41
N LEU A 15 -16.89 2.62 -36.42
CA LEU A 15 -17.56 1.33 -36.22
C LEU A 15 -18.45 0.91 -37.41
N PRO A 16 -19.25 1.80 -38.03
CA PRO A 16 -19.98 1.48 -39.25
C PRO A 16 -19.09 1.15 -40.46
N ASP A 17 -17.90 1.75 -40.54
CA ASP A 17 -16.95 1.57 -41.65
C ASP A 17 -16.24 0.21 -41.57
N ILE A 18 -15.75 -0.17 -40.38
CA ILE A 18 -15.05 -1.44 -40.18
C ILE A 18 -16.00 -2.64 -40.04
N PHE A 19 -17.28 -2.41 -39.72
CA PHE A 19 -18.33 -3.44 -39.63
C PHE A 19 -19.55 -3.09 -40.51
N PRO A 20 -19.39 -3.07 -41.85
CA PRO A 20 -20.42 -2.59 -42.77
C PRO A 20 -21.67 -3.48 -42.85
N ASP A 21 -21.57 -4.73 -42.42
CA ASP A 21 -22.65 -5.73 -42.35
C ASP A 21 -23.43 -5.67 -41.02
N SER A 22 -22.86 -5.07 -39.97
CA SER A 22 -23.47 -5.03 -38.64
C SER A 22 -24.52 -3.91 -38.50
N GLN A 23 -25.79 -4.29 -38.34
CA GLN A 23 -26.86 -3.35 -38.02
C GLN A 23 -26.66 -2.67 -36.65
N ILE A 24 -26.02 -3.37 -35.71
CA ILE A 24 -25.71 -2.83 -34.38
C ILE A 24 -24.65 -1.73 -34.50
N ALA A 25 -23.58 -1.96 -35.26
CA ALA A 25 -22.51 -0.98 -35.45
C ALA A 25 -23.01 0.30 -36.15
N LYS A 26 -23.90 0.16 -37.14
CA LYS A 26 -24.56 1.29 -37.84
C LYS A 26 -25.41 2.17 -36.91
N GLN A 27 -25.94 1.59 -35.84
CA GLN A 27 -26.73 2.30 -34.84
C GLN A 27 -25.90 2.84 -33.68
N TYR A 28 -24.58 2.58 -33.66
CA TYR A 28 -23.71 3.16 -32.65
C TYR A 28 -23.78 4.67 -32.74
N SER A 29 -24.24 5.29 -31.66
CA SER A 29 -24.37 6.73 -31.52
C SER A 29 -23.91 7.12 -30.13
N SER A 30 -22.60 7.32 -29.98
CA SER A 30 -21.99 7.75 -28.72
C SER A 30 -20.68 8.47 -28.96
N ALA A 31 -20.58 9.67 -28.39
CA ALA A 31 -19.40 10.52 -28.40
C ALA A 31 -19.00 10.84 -26.95
N ALA A 32 -17.94 11.62 -26.75
CA ALA A 32 -17.33 11.88 -25.45
C ALA A 32 -18.33 12.40 -24.41
N THR A 33 -19.22 13.31 -24.82
CA THR A 33 -20.28 13.87 -23.96
C THR A 33 -21.23 12.79 -23.47
N LYS A 34 -21.80 12.00 -24.39
CA LYS A 34 -22.72 10.90 -24.03
C LYS A 34 -22.03 9.89 -23.13
N MET A 35 -20.78 9.53 -23.43
CA MET A 35 -19.98 8.62 -22.61
C MET A 35 -19.79 9.17 -21.18
N THR A 36 -19.51 10.47 -21.06
CA THR A 36 -19.33 11.14 -19.77
C THR A 36 -20.64 11.13 -18.96
N CYS A 37 -21.78 11.40 -19.60
CA CYS A 37 -23.10 11.30 -18.96
C CYS A 37 -23.39 9.87 -18.47
N LEU A 38 -23.03 8.84 -19.24
CA LEU A 38 -23.23 7.45 -18.86
C LEU A 38 -22.36 7.06 -17.65
N ILE A 39 -21.09 7.46 -17.66
CA ILE A 39 -20.15 7.20 -16.57
C ILE A 39 -20.63 7.86 -15.28
N ASN A 40 -20.86 9.18 -15.32
CA ASN A 40 -21.17 9.98 -14.14
C ASN A 40 -22.61 9.77 -13.64
N GLY A 41 -23.56 9.53 -14.56
CA GLY A 41 -24.99 9.51 -14.25
C GLY A 41 -25.61 8.11 -14.10
N ALA A 42 -24.89 7.04 -14.45
CA ALA A 42 -25.44 5.69 -14.38
C ALA A 42 -24.47 4.65 -13.80
N ILE A 43 -23.29 4.48 -14.40
CA ILE A 43 -22.39 3.38 -14.05
C ILE A 43 -21.72 3.63 -12.69
N ALA A 44 -21.11 4.79 -12.48
CA ALA A 44 -20.47 5.09 -11.19
C ALA A 44 -21.48 5.16 -10.02
N PRO A 45 -22.66 5.81 -10.16
CA PRO A 45 -23.69 5.77 -9.13
C PRO A 45 -24.13 4.36 -8.75
N TYR A 46 -24.27 3.44 -9.72
CA TYR A 46 -24.63 2.05 -9.45
C TYR A 46 -23.62 1.36 -8.52
N PHE A 47 -22.32 1.44 -8.85
CA PHE A 47 -21.28 0.85 -8.01
C PHE A 47 -21.18 1.52 -6.63
N ARG A 48 -21.39 2.84 -6.55
CA ARG A 48 -21.41 3.55 -5.28
C ARG A 48 -22.59 3.13 -4.40
N GLU A 49 -23.78 3.01 -4.96
CA GLU A 49 -24.97 2.55 -4.23
C GLU A 49 -24.76 1.14 -3.67
N LYS A 50 -24.15 0.22 -4.44
CA LYS A 50 -23.78 -1.12 -3.96
C LYS A 50 -22.77 -1.08 -2.82
N LEU A 51 -21.75 -0.23 -2.90
CA LEU A 51 -20.80 -0.03 -1.81
C LEU A 51 -21.50 0.49 -0.54
N VAL A 52 -22.35 1.52 -0.67
CA VAL A 52 -23.10 2.11 0.45
C VAL A 52 -24.00 1.08 1.12
N GLU A 53 -24.70 0.24 0.33
CA GLU A 53 -25.53 -0.85 0.85
C GLU A 53 -24.72 -1.82 1.72
N ILE A 54 -23.51 -2.18 1.28
CA ILE A 54 -22.63 -3.06 2.05
C ILE A 54 -22.16 -2.38 3.34
N MET A 55 -21.71 -1.14 3.27
CA MET A 55 -21.22 -0.39 4.45
C MET A 55 -22.30 -0.20 5.53
N LYS A 56 -23.57 -0.08 5.13
CA LYS A 56 -24.70 0.01 6.07
C LYS A 56 -24.99 -1.28 6.82
N ASN A 57 -24.66 -2.42 6.23
CA ASN A 57 -25.09 -3.73 6.73
C ASN A 57 -23.93 -4.63 7.15
N SER A 58 -22.69 -4.21 6.93
CA SER A 58 -21.51 -5.05 7.16
C SER A 58 -20.32 -4.25 7.67
N PRO A 59 -19.41 -4.91 8.42
CA PRO A 59 -18.17 -4.29 8.88
C PRO A 59 -17.33 -3.77 7.71
N TYR A 60 -16.78 -2.57 7.87
CA TYR A 60 -15.88 -1.96 6.88
C TYR A 60 -14.73 -1.22 7.56
N SER A 61 -13.65 -0.99 6.82
CA SER A 61 -12.55 -0.13 7.23
C SER A 61 -12.34 0.97 6.19
N LEU A 62 -11.81 2.11 6.63
CA LEU A 62 -11.49 3.23 5.78
C LEU A 62 -9.98 3.28 5.55
N LEU A 63 -9.59 3.76 4.39
CA LEU A 63 -8.22 3.93 3.95
C LEU A 63 -8.12 5.32 3.33
N ILE A 64 -7.16 6.11 3.79
CA ILE A 64 -6.76 7.37 3.16
C ILE A 64 -5.24 7.35 3.03
N ASP A 65 -4.78 7.50 1.80
CA ASP A 65 -3.36 7.67 1.50
C ASP A 65 -3.06 9.12 1.07
N ASP A 66 -1.79 9.48 1.21
CA ASP A 66 -1.28 10.84 1.09
C ASP A 66 -1.68 11.50 -0.23
N SER A 67 -1.93 12.78 -0.08
CA SER A 67 -2.60 13.62 -1.04
C SER A 67 -1.84 13.80 -2.33
N ASN A 68 -2.55 13.79 -3.45
CA ASN A 68 -2.06 14.47 -4.64
C ASN A 68 -2.68 15.86 -4.68
N ASP A 69 -1.82 16.87 -4.64
CA ASP A 69 -2.21 18.23 -4.95
C ASP A 69 -2.37 18.34 -6.47
N THR A 70 -3.55 18.74 -6.92
CA THR A 70 -3.57 19.65 -8.07
C THR A 70 -3.13 21.01 -7.54
N ASP A 71 -2.56 21.90 -8.35
CA ASP A 71 -1.97 23.18 -7.90
C ASP A 71 -2.84 24.00 -6.89
N LEU A 72 -4.15 23.75 -6.81
CA LEU A 72 -5.11 24.39 -5.89
C LEU A 72 -6.00 23.45 -5.04
N GLU A 73 -6.07 22.14 -5.32
CA GLU A 73 -6.94 21.19 -4.61
C GLU A 73 -6.16 19.99 -4.09
N LYS A 74 -6.34 19.70 -2.80
CA LYS A 74 -5.79 18.53 -2.13
C LYS A 74 -6.80 17.38 -2.20
N MET A 75 -6.47 16.32 -2.92
CA MET A 75 -7.32 15.12 -3.00
C MET A 75 -6.91 14.11 -1.92
N ASN A 76 -7.87 13.61 -1.14
CA ASN A 76 -7.66 12.56 -0.13
C ASN A 76 -8.62 11.39 -0.40
N PRO A 77 -8.32 10.52 -1.40
CA PRO A 77 -9.25 9.48 -1.83
C PRO A 77 -9.66 8.57 -0.66
N LEU A 78 -10.93 8.62 -0.28
CA LEU A 78 -11.50 7.83 0.80
C LEU A 78 -11.90 6.46 0.24
N THR A 79 -11.05 5.47 0.46
CA THR A 79 -11.27 4.10 0.03
C THR A 79 -11.82 3.26 1.17
N VAL A 80 -12.72 2.35 0.84
CA VAL A 80 -13.41 1.47 1.79
C VAL A 80 -12.94 0.05 1.55
N ARG A 81 -12.37 -0.57 2.58
CA ARG A 81 -12.03 -2.00 2.62
C ARG A 81 -13.19 -2.77 3.25
N MET A 82 -13.77 -3.71 2.51
CA MET A 82 -14.93 -4.49 2.96
C MET A 82 -14.90 -5.91 2.41
N PHE A 83 -15.66 -6.83 3.02
CA PHE A 83 -15.84 -8.18 2.51
C PHE A 83 -17.05 -8.20 1.58
N ASP A 84 -16.81 -8.41 0.29
CA ASP A 84 -17.85 -8.45 -0.72
C ASP A 84 -18.45 -9.86 -0.79
N ILE A 85 -19.77 -9.95 -0.63
CA ILE A 85 -20.50 -11.22 -0.57
C ILE A 85 -20.64 -11.86 -1.95
N ASP A 86 -20.68 -11.06 -3.01
CA ASP A 86 -20.88 -11.59 -4.37
C ASP A 86 -19.58 -12.26 -4.87
N THR A 87 -18.44 -11.65 -4.56
CA THR A 87 -17.12 -12.18 -4.92
C THR A 87 -16.54 -13.14 -3.87
N GLN A 88 -17.05 -13.10 -2.63
CA GLN A 88 -16.48 -13.79 -1.46
C GLN A 88 -15.03 -13.39 -1.16
N ARG A 89 -14.69 -12.12 -1.38
CA ARG A 89 -13.33 -11.57 -1.23
C ARG A 89 -13.31 -10.29 -0.41
N VAL A 90 -12.15 -9.97 0.14
CA VAL A 90 -11.92 -8.62 0.65
C VAL A 90 -11.54 -7.71 -0.51
N GLU A 91 -12.31 -6.64 -0.69
CA GLU A 91 -12.11 -5.66 -1.74
C GLU A 91 -11.93 -4.25 -1.19
N SER A 92 -11.36 -3.38 -2.02
CA SER A 92 -11.20 -1.96 -1.71
C SER A 92 -11.85 -1.12 -2.81
N ARG A 93 -12.83 -0.28 -2.44
CA ARG A 93 -13.62 0.54 -3.37
C ARG A 93 -13.61 2.01 -2.96
N LEU A 94 -13.60 2.93 -3.93
CA LEU A 94 -13.65 4.37 -3.64
C LEU A 94 -15.06 4.79 -3.21
N LEU A 95 -15.18 5.43 -2.04
CA LEU A 95 -16.41 6.09 -1.60
C LEU A 95 -16.47 7.52 -2.15
N ASP A 96 -15.44 8.32 -1.86
CA ASP A 96 -15.38 9.75 -2.14
C ASP A 96 -13.94 10.23 -2.35
N MET A 97 -13.71 11.34 -3.06
CA MET A 97 -12.36 11.91 -3.24
C MET A 97 -11.91 12.78 -2.05
N CYS A 98 -12.86 13.18 -1.20
CA CYS A 98 -12.68 14.07 -0.06
C CYS A 98 -11.74 15.25 -0.38
N ALA A 99 -12.01 15.90 -1.52
CA ALA A 99 -11.22 17.03 -1.97
C ALA A 99 -11.37 18.22 -1.01
N THR A 100 -10.24 18.82 -0.65
CA THR A 100 -10.18 20.01 0.20
C THR A 100 -9.42 21.14 -0.51
N THR A 101 -9.86 22.37 -0.26
CA THR A 101 -9.30 23.59 -0.85
C THR A 101 -8.94 24.60 0.24
N GLY A 102 -8.01 25.49 -0.05
CA GLY A 102 -7.67 26.60 0.82
C GLY A 102 -6.69 26.23 1.95
N LYS A 103 -6.43 27.19 2.84
CA LYS A 103 -5.34 27.12 3.84
C LYS A 103 -5.53 26.02 4.89
N ASP A 104 -6.78 25.64 5.17
CA ASP A 104 -7.11 24.66 6.22
C ASP A 104 -7.19 23.21 5.69
N SER A 105 -6.99 23.01 4.38
CA SER A 105 -7.04 21.71 3.68
C SER A 105 -6.08 20.65 4.24
N VAL A 106 -5.03 21.07 4.96
CA VAL A 106 -4.01 20.22 5.57
C VAL A 106 -4.27 19.90 7.05
N THR A 107 -5.37 20.38 7.63
CA THR A 107 -5.70 20.15 9.04
C THR A 107 -6.39 18.80 9.23
N ALA A 108 -6.21 18.21 10.41
CA ALA A 108 -6.91 16.99 10.82
C ALA A 108 -8.43 17.21 10.89
N ALA A 109 -8.86 18.42 11.26
CA ALA A 109 -10.27 18.80 11.34
C ALA A 109 -10.92 18.79 9.96
N ALA A 110 -10.36 19.54 9.00
CA ALA A 110 -10.91 19.61 7.64
C ALA A 110 -10.95 18.23 6.97
N SER A 111 -9.91 17.41 7.17
CA SER A 111 -9.86 16.05 6.63
C SER A 111 -10.94 15.15 7.26
N PHE A 112 -11.09 15.21 8.59
CA PHE A 112 -12.11 14.45 9.29
C PHE A 112 -13.54 14.89 8.92
N ASP A 113 -13.78 16.20 8.82
CA ASP A 113 -15.11 16.74 8.49
C ASP A 113 -15.56 16.27 7.09
N LYS A 114 -14.63 16.09 6.14
CA LYS A 114 -14.94 15.51 4.83
C LYS A 114 -15.32 14.04 4.90
N ILE A 115 -14.63 13.26 5.75
CA ILE A 115 -14.98 11.85 5.99
C ILE A 115 -16.36 11.77 6.63
N ASP A 116 -16.62 12.56 7.67
CA ASP A 116 -17.91 12.59 8.37
C ASP A 116 -19.04 12.99 7.42
N GLN A 117 -18.84 14.03 6.59
CA GLN A 117 -19.77 14.44 5.55
C GLN A 117 -20.05 13.33 4.53
N ALA A 118 -19.02 12.60 4.08
CA ALA A 118 -19.19 11.51 3.11
C ALA A 118 -20.00 10.35 3.70
N LEU A 119 -19.79 10.01 4.97
CA LEU A 119 -20.56 8.98 5.67
C LEU A 119 -21.99 9.45 5.95
N ASP A 120 -22.17 10.68 6.43
CA ASP A 120 -23.47 11.28 6.74
C ASP A 120 -24.35 11.43 5.50
N MET A 121 -23.76 11.85 4.36
CA MET A 121 -24.47 11.98 3.07
C MET A 121 -25.17 10.68 2.67
N TYR A 122 -24.57 9.53 3.01
CA TYR A 122 -25.11 8.22 2.69
C TYR A 122 -25.77 7.52 3.87
N PHE A 123 -25.85 8.15 5.05
CA PHE A 123 -26.35 7.55 6.29
C PHE A 123 -25.60 6.26 6.67
N ILE A 124 -24.28 6.27 6.52
CA ILE A 124 -23.42 5.13 6.85
C ILE A 124 -23.11 5.18 8.35
N PRO A 125 -23.39 4.10 9.11
CA PRO A 125 -23.15 4.11 10.55
C PRO A 125 -21.66 3.94 10.89
N TRP A 126 -21.20 4.74 11.86
CA TRP A 126 -19.91 4.55 12.52
C TRP A 126 -19.83 3.26 13.35
N ALA A 127 -20.96 2.64 13.69
CA ALA A 127 -21.00 1.38 14.44
C ALA A 127 -20.44 0.18 13.65
N ASN A 128 -20.53 0.23 12.31
CA ASN A 128 -19.97 -0.81 11.43
C ASN A 128 -18.51 -0.56 11.06
N TYR A 129 -17.93 0.53 11.55
CA TYR A 129 -16.59 0.95 11.18
C TYR A 129 -15.54 0.28 12.09
N MET A 130 -14.62 -0.47 11.49
CA MET A 130 -13.71 -1.37 12.21
C MET A 130 -12.29 -0.82 12.37
N GLY A 131 -11.80 -0.14 11.35
CA GLY A 131 -10.42 0.33 11.35
C GLY A 131 -10.11 1.41 10.33
N PHE A 132 -9.01 2.11 10.59
CA PHE A 132 -8.47 3.15 9.73
C PHE A 132 -7.03 2.83 9.29
N GLY A 133 -6.81 2.75 7.98
CA GLY A 133 -5.48 2.87 7.39
C GLY A 133 -5.18 4.31 7.02
N VAL A 134 -4.20 4.92 7.69
CA VAL A 134 -3.71 6.28 7.40
C VAL A 134 -2.22 6.38 7.67
N ASP A 135 -1.54 7.23 6.92
CA ASP A 135 -0.14 7.55 7.12
C ASP A 135 0.20 8.04 8.52
N ASN A 136 1.40 7.70 9.01
CA ASN A 136 1.83 7.99 10.38
C ASN A 136 2.30 9.44 10.60
N THR A 137 1.59 10.41 10.04
CA THR A 137 1.82 11.83 10.33
C THR A 137 1.22 12.22 11.67
N SER A 138 1.69 13.33 12.26
CA SER A 138 1.09 13.87 13.49
C SER A 138 -0.36 14.31 13.29
N VAL A 139 -0.72 14.75 12.08
CA VAL A 139 -2.09 15.13 11.69
C VAL A 139 -3.02 13.91 11.73
N ASN A 140 -2.53 12.75 11.31
CA ASN A 140 -3.33 11.53 11.23
C ASN A 140 -3.37 10.77 12.56
N LEU A 141 -2.21 10.51 13.18
CA LEU A 141 -2.07 9.63 14.35
C LEU A 141 -1.52 10.33 15.61
N GLY A 142 -1.43 11.66 15.62
CA GLY A 142 -0.98 12.40 16.80
C GLY A 142 -1.89 12.19 18.02
N ASN A 143 -1.33 12.36 19.22
CA ASN A 143 -2.08 12.15 20.47
C ASN A 143 -3.09 13.27 20.77
N ARG A 144 -3.07 14.38 20.01
CA ARG A 144 -3.94 15.54 20.20
C ARG A 144 -4.34 16.08 18.84
N ASN A 145 -5.61 16.44 18.69
CA ASN A 145 -6.14 17.09 17.49
C ASN A 145 -5.76 16.40 16.18
N SER A 146 -5.81 15.06 16.18
CA SER A 146 -5.53 14.23 15.01
C SER A 146 -6.81 13.57 14.49
N ILE A 147 -6.72 13.01 13.28
CA ILE A 147 -7.79 12.17 12.72
C ILE A 147 -8.08 10.99 13.66
N MET A 148 -7.04 10.36 14.22
CA MET A 148 -7.20 9.28 15.20
C MET A 148 -8.02 9.71 16.41
N THR A 149 -7.72 10.86 17.01
CA THR A 149 -8.47 11.32 18.19
C THR A 149 -9.95 11.56 17.86
N ARG A 150 -10.25 12.15 16.70
CA ARG A 150 -11.62 12.44 16.25
C ARG A 150 -12.40 11.18 15.89
N VAL A 151 -11.75 10.23 15.23
CA VAL A 151 -12.36 8.95 14.88
C VAL A 151 -12.65 8.12 16.14
N LYS A 152 -11.76 8.15 17.15
CA LYS A 152 -11.99 7.48 18.44
C LYS A 152 -13.17 8.07 19.22
N GLU A 153 -13.53 9.34 19.00
CA GLU A 153 -14.75 9.93 19.56
C GLU A 153 -16.02 9.35 18.92
N LYS A 154 -15.97 8.96 17.62
CA LYS A 154 -17.08 8.31 16.92
C LYS A 154 -17.14 6.80 17.20
N ASN A 155 -15.98 6.14 17.27
CA ASN A 155 -15.87 4.72 17.58
C ASN A 155 -14.53 4.41 18.29
N ALA A 156 -14.59 4.19 19.59
CA ALA A 156 -13.42 3.93 20.44
C ALA A 156 -12.72 2.59 20.13
N ALA A 157 -13.44 1.62 19.55
CA ALA A 157 -12.91 0.30 19.20
C ALA A 157 -12.19 0.28 17.83
N CYS A 158 -12.16 1.40 17.11
CA CYS A 158 -11.51 1.50 15.81
C CYS A 158 -10.01 1.15 15.90
N TYR A 159 -9.59 0.18 15.09
CA TYR A 159 -8.19 -0.17 14.92
C TYR A 159 -7.46 0.83 14.01
N PHE A 160 -6.19 1.14 14.29
CA PHE A 160 -5.39 2.01 13.43
C PHE A 160 -4.18 1.25 12.90
N CYS A 161 -4.02 1.24 11.58
CA CYS A 161 -2.94 0.51 10.95
C CYS A 161 -1.59 1.21 11.17
N PRO A 162 -0.54 0.47 11.58
CA PRO A 162 0.83 0.97 11.72
C PRO A 162 1.57 1.00 10.36
N CYS A 163 0.98 1.63 9.35
CA CYS A 163 1.56 1.72 8.01
C CYS A 163 2.75 2.71 7.96
N HIS A 164 3.59 2.63 6.91
CA HIS A 164 4.75 3.51 6.68
C HIS A 164 5.82 3.58 7.80
N LEU A 165 5.70 2.74 8.85
CA LEU A 165 6.68 2.65 9.93
C LEU A 165 8.05 2.20 9.46
N ILE A 166 8.08 1.25 8.53
CA ILE A 166 9.33 0.66 8.04
C ILE A 166 10.16 1.71 7.32
N TYR A 167 9.53 2.51 6.46
CA TYR A 167 10.21 3.61 5.77
C TYR A 167 10.80 4.62 6.74
N ASN A 168 9.98 5.18 7.64
CA ASN A 168 10.41 6.17 8.63
C ASN A 168 11.58 5.66 9.50
N MET A 169 11.52 4.38 9.87
CA MET A 169 12.59 3.72 10.62
C MET A 169 13.89 3.65 9.83
N VAL A 170 13.84 3.28 8.55
CA VAL A 170 15.07 3.22 7.76
C VAL A 170 15.62 4.60 7.50
N CYS A 171 14.81 5.61 7.17
CA CYS A 171 15.31 6.97 6.97
C CYS A 171 16.06 7.47 8.21
N LYS A 172 15.51 7.29 9.40
CA LYS A 172 16.23 7.64 10.65
C LYS A 172 17.52 6.85 10.85
N SER A 173 17.51 5.57 10.47
CA SER A 173 18.70 4.70 10.56
C SER A 173 19.78 5.13 9.56
N ALA A 174 19.39 5.46 8.32
CA ALA A 174 20.22 6.00 7.27
C ALA A 174 20.78 7.37 7.65
N SER A 175 19.97 8.29 8.19
CA SER A 175 20.47 9.59 8.69
C SER A 175 21.53 9.41 9.78
N SER A 176 21.35 8.45 10.68
CA SER A 176 22.36 8.13 11.72
C SER A 176 23.65 7.57 11.12
N PHE A 177 23.55 6.83 10.01
CA PHE A 177 24.69 6.37 9.23
C PHE A 177 25.40 7.52 8.50
N THR A 178 24.63 8.41 7.85
CA THR A 178 25.13 9.59 7.13
C THR A 178 25.90 10.52 8.06
N GLN A 179 25.41 10.76 9.28
CA GLN A 179 26.08 11.61 10.27
C GLN A 179 27.51 11.13 10.62
N LEU A 180 27.78 9.82 10.54
CA LEU A 180 29.08 9.25 10.89
C LEU A 180 29.97 8.97 9.67
N SER A 181 29.37 8.66 8.53
CA SER A 181 30.09 8.27 7.31
C SER A 181 30.26 9.42 6.31
N GLY A 182 29.42 10.46 6.38
CA GLY A 182 29.30 11.48 5.34
C GLY A 182 28.65 10.97 4.05
N PHE A 183 28.11 9.75 4.03
CA PHE A 183 27.50 9.14 2.86
C PHE A 183 25.99 9.01 3.02
N ASP A 184 25.26 9.63 2.09
CA ASP A 184 23.82 9.49 1.97
C ASP A 184 23.46 8.68 0.71
N VAL A 185 22.71 7.60 0.90
CA VAL A 185 22.33 6.68 -0.19
C VAL A 185 21.22 7.25 -1.06
N GLU A 186 20.31 8.04 -0.49
CA GLU A 186 19.20 8.64 -1.24
C GLU A 186 19.75 9.72 -2.16
N ASP A 187 20.60 10.61 -1.63
CA ASP A 187 21.27 11.65 -2.43
C ASP A 187 22.08 11.03 -3.56
N LEU A 188 22.86 9.97 -3.30
CA LEU A 188 23.60 9.25 -4.35
C LEU A 188 22.66 8.78 -5.48
N CYS A 189 21.53 8.16 -5.14
CA CYS A 189 20.60 7.64 -6.15
C CYS A 189 19.92 8.76 -6.94
N VAL A 190 19.53 9.84 -6.26
CA VAL A 190 18.87 11.02 -6.85
C VAL A 190 19.84 11.77 -7.77
N ASP A 191 21.04 12.09 -7.28
CA ASP A 191 22.08 12.78 -8.03
C ASP A 191 22.49 11.98 -9.26
N LEU A 192 22.68 10.67 -9.11
CA LEU A 192 23.05 9.80 -10.23
C LEU A 192 21.98 9.80 -11.32
N PHE A 193 20.70 9.70 -10.94
CA PHE A 193 19.60 9.77 -11.88
C PHE A 193 19.62 11.09 -12.66
N TYR A 194 19.58 12.23 -11.96
CA TYR A 194 19.49 13.54 -12.60
C TYR A 194 20.75 13.92 -13.38
N TYR A 195 21.92 13.42 -12.98
CA TYR A 195 23.16 13.64 -13.70
C TYR A 195 23.11 13.08 -15.14
N PHE A 196 22.47 11.91 -15.31
CA PHE A 196 22.32 11.26 -16.62
C PHE A 196 21.01 11.61 -17.35
N ASP A 197 19.90 11.84 -16.65
CA ASP A 197 18.53 11.86 -17.19
C ASP A 197 18.36 12.67 -18.49
N LYS A 198 18.87 13.91 -18.52
CA LYS A 198 18.72 14.83 -19.66
C LYS A 198 19.94 14.95 -20.58
N SER A 199 20.97 14.12 -20.39
CA SER A 199 22.22 14.23 -21.15
C SER A 199 22.49 13.00 -22.02
N MET A 200 22.15 13.10 -23.31
CA MET A 200 22.47 12.06 -24.29
C MET A 200 23.98 11.79 -24.36
N LYS A 201 24.80 12.84 -24.30
CA LYS A 201 26.27 12.72 -24.30
C LYS A 201 26.78 11.84 -23.15
N ARG A 202 26.32 12.11 -21.91
CA ARG A 202 26.74 11.33 -20.74
C ARG A 202 26.24 9.89 -20.79
N LYS A 203 25.02 9.68 -21.29
CA LYS A 203 24.46 8.33 -21.50
C LYS A 203 25.29 7.53 -22.51
N SER A 204 25.61 8.10 -23.67
CA SER A 204 26.46 7.46 -24.69
C SER A 204 27.83 7.09 -24.14
N MET A 205 28.48 8.00 -23.42
CA MET A 205 29.78 7.72 -22.81
C MET A 205 29.70 6.62 -21.74
N LEU A 206 28.62 6.58 -20.94
CA LEU A 206 28.42 5.49 -19.99
C LEU A 206 28.21 4.15 -20.69
N VAL A 207 27.55 4.11 -21.86
CA VAL A 207 27.41 2.88 -22.66
C VAL A 207 28.78 2.36 -23.09
N GLU A 208 29.65 3.20 -23.65
CA GLU A 208 31.01 2.82 -24.05
C GLU A 208 31.84 2.28 -22.87
N VAL A 209 31.77 2.96 -21.71
CA VAL A 209 32.45 2.50 -20.49
C VAL A 209 31.85 1.19 -19.97
N SER A 210 30.55 0.97 -20.17
CA SER A 210 29.88 -0.28 -19.77
C SER A 210 30.35 -1.45 -20.61
N GLU A 211 30.46 -1.27 -21.93
CA GLU A 211 31.03 -2.26 -22.85
C GLU A 211 32.48 -2.58 -22.50
N PHE A 212 33.30 -1.56 -22.23
CA PHE A 212 34.68 -1.73 -21.79
C PHE A 212 34.81 -2.53 -20.49
N CYS A 213 33.87 -2.35 -19.56
CA CYS A 213 33.84 -3.05 -18.28
C CYS A 213 33.16 -4.44 -18.32
N ASP A 214 32.70 -4.90 -19.49
CA ASP A 214 31.89 -6.11 -19.66
C ASP A 214 30.62 -6.11 -18.78
N VAL A 215 29.95 -4.94 -18.72
CA VAL A 215 28.72 -4.74 -17.96
C VAL A 215 27.61 -4.37 -18.94
N LYS A 216 26.47 -5.08 -18.87
CA LYS A 216 25.27 -4.71 -19.64
C LYS A 216 24.75 -3.36 -19.17
N TYR A 217 24.71 -2.38 -20.07
CA TYR A 217 24.14 -1.06 -19.79
C TYR A 217 22.68 -1.16 -19.31
N ARG A 218 22.37 -0.35 -18.30
CA ARG A 218 21.04 -0.19 -17.74
C ARG A 218 20.88 1.25 -17.28
N GLN A 219 19.70 1.82 -17.52
CA GLN A 219 19.41 3.20 -17.14
C GLN A 219 19.35 3.35 -15.61
N ALA A 220 19.82 4.49 -15.10
CA ALA A 220 19.62 4.87 -13.70
C ALA A 220 18.12 5.00 -13.39
N ILE A 221 17.71 4.49 -12.23
CA ILE A 221 16.30 4.53 -11.80
C ILE A 221 16.09 5.77 -10.95
N LYS A 222 15.00 6.50 -11.22
CA LYS A 222 14.57 7.61 -10.36
C LYS A 222 14.10 7.06 -9.03
N HIS A 223 14.84 7.36 -7.97
CA HIS A 223 14.36 7.18 -6.61
C HIS A 223 13.46 8.37 -6.22
N VAL A 224 12.33 8.08 -5.57
CA VAL A 224 11.47 9.07 -4.93
C VAL A 224 11.42 8.71 -3.46
N SER A 225 11.78 9.67 -2.59
CA SER A 225 11.92 9.45 -1.15
C SER A 225 10.65 8.85 -0.54
N THR A 226 9.47 9.38 -0.88
CA THR A 226 8.18 8.87 -0.41
C THR A 226 7.86 7.43 -0.84
N TYR A 227 8.58 6.87 -1.81
CA TYR A 227 8.37 5.51 -2.32
C TYR A 227 9.59 4.63 -2.10
N TRP A 228 9.81 4.23 -0.84
CA TRP A 228 10.95 3.43 -0.38
C TRP A 228 11.31 2.21 -1.24
N LEU A 229 10.30 1.50 -1.78
CA LEU A 229 10.52 0.33 -2.64
C LEU A 229 11.40 0.66 -3.86
N SER A 230 11.41 1.93 -4.29
CA SER A 230 12.29 2.41 -5.35
C SER A 230 13.76 2.49 -4.92
N LEU A 231 14.08 2.67 -3.64
CA LEU A 231 15.47 2.79 -3.17
C LEU A 231 16.23 1.47 -3.32
N GLU A 232 15.67 0.36 -2.86
CA GLU A 232 16.32 -0.96 -3.02
C GLU A 232 16.56 -1.24 -4.51
N THR A 233 15.56 -0.97 -5.35
CA THR A 233 15.66 -1.17 -6.80
C THR A 233 16.74 -0.29 -7.41
N ALA A 234 16.80 1.00 -7.03
CA ALA A 234 17.83 1.93 -7.48
C ALA A 234 19.24 1.51 -7.02
N VAL A 235 19.39 1.09 -5.76
CA VAL A 235 20.66 0.60 -5.21
C VAL A 235 21.13 -0.66 -5.94
N GLN A 236 20.25 -1.64 -6.16
CA GLN A 236 20.57 -2.86 -6.92
C GLN A 236 20.97 -2.53 -8.37
N GLN A 237 20.23 -1.63 -9.00
CA GLN A 237 20.50 -1.16 -10.36
C GLN A 237 21.86 -0.46 -10.46
N ASN A 238 22.17 0.42 -9.52
CA ASN A 238 23.46 1.11 -9.44
C ASN A 238 24.61 0.14 -9.14
N LEU A 239 24.36 -0.92 -8.36
CA LEU A 239 25.34 -1.97 -8.10
C LEU A 239 25.63 -2.86 -9.31
N CYS A 240 24.62 -3.23 -10.10
CA CYS A 240 24.85 -3.92 -11.37
C CYS A 240 25.74 -3.10 -12.30
N MET A 241 25.59 -1.78 -12.28
CA MET A 241 26.37 -0.83 -13.07
C MET A 241 27.67 -0.38 -12.39
N TYR A 242 27.99 -0.88 -11.18
CA TYR A 242 29.05 -0.31 -10.34
C TYR A 242 30.44 -0.30 -10.99
N PRO A 243 30.92 -1.38 -11.68
CA PRO A 243 32.22 -1.33 -12.35
C PRO A 243 32.30 -0.21 -13.39
N ALA A 244 31.26 -0.10 -14.23
CA ALA A 244 31.16 0.93 -15.27
C ALA A 244 31.03 2.34 -14.68
N LEU A 245 30.17 2.53 -13.67
CA LEU A 245 29.98 3.81 -12.99
C LEU A 245 31.27 4.26 -12.29
N LYS A 246 31.93 3.35 -11.57
CA LYS A 246 33.21 3.63 -10.93
C LYS A 246 34.26 4.04 -11.95
N SER A 247 34.41 3.29 -13.04
CA SER A 247 35.33 3.65 -14.12
C SER A 247 34.97 5.01 -14.73
N TYR A 248 33.69 5.26 -15.00
CA TYR A 248 33.21 6.51 -15.56
C TYR A 248 33.61 7.70 -14.69
N PHE A 249 33.28 7.70 -13.39
CA PHE A 249 33.54 8.86 -12.55
C PHE A 249 35.02 9.02 -12.20
N LEU A 250 35.77 7.93 -12.05
CA LEU A 250 37.20 8.01 -11.74
C LEU A 250 38.04 8.48 -12.94
N SER A 251 37.70 8.04 -14.16
CA SER A 251 38.41 8.39 -15.39
C SER A 251 38.05 9.76 -15.96
N ASN A 252 36.96 10.38 -15.49
CA ASN A 252 36.51 11.69 -15.97
C ASN A 252 36.72 12.81 -14.94
N SER A 253 36.63 14.05 -15.42
CA SER A 253 36.61 15.25 -14.60
C SER A 253 35.61 16.27 -15.15
N GLU A 254 34.67 16.71 -14.33
CA GLU A 254 33.77 17.84 -14.63
C GLU A 254 33.79 18.84 -13.47
N SER A 255 33.54 20.12 -13.77
CA SER A 255 33.48 21.19 -12.76
C SER A 255 32.20 21.16 -11.92
N LEU A 256 31.17 20.44 -12.38
CA LEU A 256 29.86 20.37 -11.74
C LEU A 256 29.94 19.81 -10.29
N PRO A 257 29.29 20.46 -9.31
CA PRO A 257 29.28 19.98 -7.92
C PRO A 257 28.78 18.54 -7.79
N CYS A 258 27.66 18.22 -8.46
CA CYS A 258 27.09 16.86 -8.50
C CYS A 258 28.10 15.81 -9.00
N PHE A 259 28.88 16.13 -10.05
CA PHE A 259 29.93 15.23 -10.54
C PHE A 259 31.01 14.96 -9.49
N LYS A 260 31.48 16.02 -8.80
CA LYS A 260 32.51 15.88 -7.75
C LYS A 260 32.01 15.06 -6.56
N CYS A 261 30.73 15.24 -6.20
CA CYS A 261 30.06 14.45 -5.18
C CYS A 261 30.03 12.96 -5.59
N LEU A 262 29.48 12.65 -6.77
CA LEU A 262 29.39 11.29 -7.29
C LEU A 262 30.77 10.62 -7.42
N LYS A 263 31.77 11.35 -7.94
CA LYS A 263 33.16 10.84 -8.03
C LYS A 263 33.72 10.43 -6.67
N THR A 264 33.44 11.21 -5.63
CA THR A 264 33.86 10.89 -4.26
C THR A 264 33.12 9.67 -3.73
N GLN A 265 31.80 9.60 -3.94
CA GLN A 265 30.97 8.49 -3.46
C GLN A 265 31.28 7.15 -4.15
N PHE A 266 31.62 7.13 -5.45
CA PHE A 266 32.03 5.91 -6.17
C PHE A 266 33.47 5.48 -5.88
N ALA A 267 34.25 6.27 -5.15
CA ALA A 267 35.53 5.84 -4.61
C ALA A 267 35.35 4.90 -3.41
N ASP A 268 34.23 5.00 -2.67
CA ASP A 268 33.98 4.23 -1.44
C ASP A 268 32.94 3.09 -1.66
N PRO A 269 33.21 1.86 -1.22
CA PRO A 269 32.30 0.70 -1.35
C PRO A 269 31.06 0.69 -0.44
N ILE A 270 30.59 1.84 0.04
CA ILE A 270 29.48 1.98 0.99
C ILE A 270 28.15 1.45 0.44
N LEU A 271 27.92 1.57 -0.87
CA LEU A 271 26.67 1.14 -1.53
C LEU A 271 26.34 -0.35 -1.31
N LEU A 272 27.36 -1.19 -1.09
CA LEU A 272 27.20 -2.63 -0.84
C LEU A 272 26.55 -2.93 0.52
N PHE A 273 26.75 -2.07 1.52
CA PHE A 273 26.07 -2.21 2.80
C PHE A 273 24.57 -2.00 2.64
N TYR A 274 24.17 -0.96 1.91
CA TYR A 274 22.76 -0.70 1.63
C TYR A 274 22.11 -1.88 0.89
N ASN A 275 22.77 -2.43 -0.13
CA ASN A 275 22.26 -3.63 -0.80
C ASN A 275 22.13 -4.86 0.11
N ALA A 276 22.97 -5.00 1.14
CA ALA A 276 22.88 -6.10 2.09
C ALA A 276 21.78 -5.87 3.15
N VAL A 277 21.47 -4.62 3.48
CA VAL A 277 20.57 -4.27 4.59
C VAL A 277 19.14 -3.99 4.14
N LEU A 278 18.97 -3.28 3.02
CA LEU A 278 17.66 -2.86 2.48
C LEU A 278 16.68 -4.03 2.29
N PRO A 279 17.09 -5.21 1.78
CA PRO A 279 16.16 -6.34 1.61
C PRO A 279 15.47 -6.77 2.92
N THR A 280 16.15 -6.62 4.08
CA THR A 280 15.58 -6.98 5.38
C THR A 280 14.35 -6.12 5.70
N PHE A 281 14.39 -4.83 5.35
CA PHE A 281 13.29 -3.90 5.56
C PHE A 281 12.24 -4.02 4.46
N THR A 282 12.66 -4.18 3.20
CA THR A 282 11.73 -4.33 2.08
C THR A 282 10.84 -5.56 2.20
N ILE A 283 11.35 -6.68 2.74
CA ILE A 283 10.52 -7.89 2.92
C ILE A 283 9.32 -7.60 3.83
N LEU A 284 9.55 -6.99 5.00
CA LEU A 284 8.45 -6.64 5.91
C LEU A 284 7.56 -5.55 5.30
N ASN A 285 8.14 -4.53 4.65
CA ASN A 285 7.37 -3.48 4.01
C ASN A 285 6.42 -4.04 2.95
N LYS A 286 6.92 -4.88 2.04
CA LYS A 286 6.10 -5.56 1.02
C LYS A 286 5.01 -6.42 1.63
N TYR A 287 5.27 -7.08 2.76
CA TYR A 287 4.27 -7.87 3.46
C TYR A 287 3.13 -6.99 3.99
N LEU A 288 3.44 -5.91 4.71
CA LEU A 288 2.44 -4.98 5.25
C LEU A 288 1.66 -4.26 4.13
N GLN A 289 2.28 -4.11 2.96
CA GLN A 289 1.71 -3.49 1.75
C GLN A 289 0.93 -4.44 0.84
N ARG A 290 0.70 -5.69 1.26
CA ARG A 290 -0.11 -6.64 0.48
C ARG A 290 -1.55 -6.15 0.33
N GLU A 291 -2.14 -6.42 -0.83
CA GLU A 291 -3.55 -6.12 -1.11
C GLU A 291 -4.45 -7.17 -0.47
N ASP A 292 -4.04 -8.45 -0.59
CA ASP A 292 -4.74 -9.57 0.01
C ASP A 292 -4.70 -9.49 1.55
N PRO A 293 -5.79 -9.91 2.23
CA PRO A 293 -5.86 -9.80 3.68
C PRO A 293 -4.90 -10.78 4.35
N CYS A 294 -3.82 -10.27 4.96
CA CYS A 294 -2.79 -11.05 5.62
C CYS A 294 -2.47 -10.61 7.07
N ILE A 295 -3.41 -9.91 7.74
CA ILE A 295 -3.26 -9.38 9.10
C ILE A 295 -2.86 -10.47 10.11
N PHE A 296 -3.35 -11.69 9.90
CA PHE A 296 -3.09 -12.86 10.73
C PHE A 296 -1.61 -13.26 10.83
N GLY A 297 -0.81 -12.95 9.81
CA GLY A 297 0.64 -13.21 9.82
C GLY A 297 1.48 -11.99 10.18
N ALA A 298 0.89 -10.80 10.29
CA ALA A 298 1.64 -9.55 10.47
C ALA A 298 2.45 -9.54 11.79
N HIS A 299 1.89 -10.05 12.88
CA HIS A 299 2.60 -10.16 14.16
C HIS A 299 3.90 -10.98 14.03
N ASP A 300 3.82 -12.15 13.38
CA ASP A 300 4.97 -13.02 13.18
C ASP A 300 6.02 -12.38 12.26
N GLN A 301 5.59 -11.75 11.18
CA GLN A 301 6.51 -11.04 10.28
C GLN A 301 7.25 -9.89 10.97
N ILE A 302 6.56 -9.14 11.84
CA ILE A 302 7.15 -8.05 12.62
C ILE A 302 8.19 -8.60 13.61
N GLN A 303 7.83 -9.65 14.36
CA GLN A 303 8.73 -10.32 15.30
C GLN A 303 9.97 -10.89 14.58
N ASP A 304 9.76 -11.55 13.45
CA ASP A 304 10.83 -12.09 12.62
C ASP A 304 11.77 -11.02 12.07
N PHE A 305 11.22 -9.90 11.60
CA PHE A 305 12.00 -8.77 11.13
C PHE A 305 12.94 -8.26 12.22
N VAL A 306 12.41 -8.01 13.42
CA VAL A 306 13.22 -7.52 14.55
C VAL A 306 14.31 -8.53 14.92
N LYS A 307 14.00 -9.83 14.98
CA LYS A 307 14.99 -10.89 15.21
C LYS A 307 16.07 -10.93 14.11
N ARG A 308 15.70 -10.74 12.84
CA ARG A 308 16.64 -10.70 11.70
C ARG A 308 17.57 -9.50 11.76
N VAL A 309 17.06 -8.33 12.16
CA VAL A 309 17.88 -7.12 12.36
C VAL A 309 18.84 -7.32 13.54
N LEU A 310 18.36 -7.81 14.69
CA LEU A 310 19.20 -8.15 15.84
C LEU A 310 20.30 -9.16 15.47
N GLY A 311 19.98 -10.19 14.69
CA GLY A 311 20.92 -11.20 14.24
C GLY A 311 22.09 -10.67 13.39
N LYS A 312 22.04 -9.41 12.91
CA LYS A 312 23.17 -8.78 12.21
C LYS A 312 24.29 -8.34 13.16
N PHE A 313 23.97 -8.07 14.43
CA PHE A 313 24.91 -7.43 15.36
C PHE A 313 24.79 -7.90 16.83
N VAL A 314 23.93 -8.87 17.14
CA VAL A 314 23.83 -9.52 18.46
C VAL A 314 24.03 -11.03 18.31
N SER A 315 24.57 -11.72 19.33
CA SER A 315 24.64 -13.18 19.31
C SER A 315 23.26 -13.84 19.38
N ILE A 316 23.13 -14.95 18.64
CA ILE A 316 21.91 -15.77 18.64
C ILE A 316 21.57 -16.27 20.06
N ARG A 317 22.58 -16.52 20.88
CA ARG A 317 22.40 -16.91 22.30
C ARG A 317 21.62 -15.85 23.06
N ASN A 318 22.07 -14.60 23.03
CA ASN A 318 21.41 -13.49 23.73
C ASN A 318 20.00 -13.22 23.17
N ILE A 319 19.79 -13.43 21.87
CA ILE A 319 18.46 -13.29 21.26
C ILE A 319 17.50 -14.40 21.74
N ARG A 320 17.97 -15.64 21.89
CA ARG A 320 17.16 -16.78 22.32
C ARG A 320 16.84 -16.76 23.82
N GLU A 321 17.77 -16.29 24.64
CA GLU A 321 17.61 -16.20 26.09
C GLU A 321 16.72 -15.03 26.53
N ALA A 322 16.50 -14.04 25.66
CA ALA A 322 15.66 -12.89 25.98
C ALA A 322 14.17 -13.21 25.82
N SER A 323 13.39 -13.02 26.90
CA SER A 323 11.93 -13.11 26.86
C SER A 323 11.29 -12.00 26.03
N TYR A 324 11.94 -10.83 25.96
CA TYR A 324 11.49 -9.66 25.20
C TYR A 324 12.68 -9.06 24.45
N VAL A 325 12.43 -8.57 23.23
CA VAL A 325 13.44 -7.92 22.36
C VAL A 325 14.14 -6.76 23.08
N GLU A 326 13.42 -6.04 23.93
CA GLU A 326 13.94 -4.88 24.66
C GLU A 326 15.07 -5.22 25.64
N ASN A 327 15.13 -6.48 26.08
CA ASN A 327 16.12 -6.98 27.04
C ASN A 327 17.40 -7.49 26.37
N VAL A 328 17.51 -7.40 25.05
CA VAL A 328 18.64 -7.94 24.29
C VAL A 328 19.87 -7.05 24.45
N GLN A 329 20.98 -7.61 24.95
CA GLN A 329 22.25 -6.90 25.09
C GLN A 329 23.00 -6.77 23.75
N PHE A 330 23.38 -5.54 23.41
CA PHE A 330 24.02 -5.20 22.13
C PHE A 330 25.51 -5.55 22.09
N GLU A 331 25.93 -6.33 21.09
CA GLU A 331 27.35 -6.61 20.85
C GLU A 331 27.94 -5.59 19.86
N ARG A 332 28.77 -4.67 20.36
CA ARG A 332 29.38 -3.59 19.56
C ARG A 332 30.47 -4.04 18.58
N THR A 333 30.56 -5.31 18.19
CA THR A 333 31.65 -5.83 17.32
C THR A 333 31.16 -6.57 16.08
N LYS A 334 29.85 -6.78 15.90
CA LYS A 334 29.27 -7.48 14.74
C LYS A 334 28.55 -6.51 13.80
N VAL A 335 28.69 -6.72 12.48
CA VAL A 335 28.12 -5.85 11.41
C VAL A 335 27.57 -6.63 10.21
N GLY A 336 27.23 -7.91 10.41
CA GLY A 336 26.80 -8.82 9.33
C GLY A 336 27.92 -9.40 8.47
N LEU A 337 27.67 -10.59 7.89
CA LEU A 337 28.68 -11.38 7.16
C LEU A 337 29.14 -10.73 5.84
N VAL A 338 28.21 -10.23 5.04
CA VAL A 338 28.50 -9.65 3.70
C VAL A 338 29.35 -8.39 3.88
N THR A 339 28.92 -7.48 4.75
CA THR A 339 29.64 -6.26 5.11
C THR A 339 31.05 -6.58 5.63
N LYS A 340 31.17 -7.54 6.55
CA LYS A 340 32.47 -7.95 7.12
C LYS A 340 33.42 -8.49 6.05
N ARG A 341 32.98 -9.43 5.20
CA ARG A 341 33.82 -10.04 4.14
C ARG A 341 34.31 -9.00 3.16
N ARG A 342 33.44 -8.07 2.75
CA ARG A 342 33.81 -7.07 1.74
C ARG A 342 34.80 -6.05 2.31
N LEU A 343 34.57 -5.53 3.52
CA LEU A 343 35.53 -4.64 4.19
C LEU A 343 36.88 -5.31 4.39
N GLN A 344 36.90 -6.60 4.74
CA GLN A 344 38.14 -7.36 4.84
C GLN A 344 38.88 -7.41 3.50
N LYS A 345 38.16 -7.69 2.39
CA LYS A 345 38.74 -7.69 1.04
C LYS A 345 39.32 -6.33 0.65
N LEU A 346 38.57 -5.25 0.88
CA LEU A 346 39.01 -3.88 0.57
C LEU A 346 40.23 -3.46 1.39
N TYR A 347 40.24 -3.84 2.67
CA TYR A 347 41.35 -3.59 3.56
C TYR A 347 42.59 -4.37 3.12
N SER A 348 42.44 -5.66 2.74
CA SER A 348 43.56 -6.46 2.22
C SER A 348 44.09 -5.97 0.87
N GLU A 349 43.25 -5.33 0.07
CA GLU A 349 43.62 -4.75 -1.22
C GLU A 349 44.23 -3.34 -1.09
N GLY A 350 44.34 -2.78 0.14
CA GLY A 350 44.86 -1.43 0.36
C GLY A 350 43.92 -0.31 -0.10
N ASN A 351 42.66 -0.63 -0.39
CA ASN A 351 41.68 0.32 -0.91
C ASN A 351 41.05 1.21 0.16
N ILE A 352 41.21 0.87 1.45
CA ILE A 352 40.68 1.64 2.59
C ILE A 352 41.69 1.69 3.74
N GLU A 353 41.80 2.87 4.36
CA GLU A 353 42.64 3.09 5.53
C GLU A 353 42.03 2.45 6.80
N PRO A 354 42.85 2.11 7.82
CA PRO A 354 42.35 1.60 9.11
C PRO A 354 41.31 2.52 9.78
N THR A 355 41.49 3.84 9.66
CA THR A 355 40.59 4.87 10.20
C THR A 355 39.24 4.88 9.46
N GLN A 356 39.26 4.87 8.13
CA GLN A 356 38.07 4.79 7.28
C GLN A 356 37.29 3.50 7.56
N ARG A 357 37.99 2.37 7.68
CA ARG A 357 37.40 1.10 8.09
C ARG A 357 36.72 1.25 9.44
N SER A 358 37.40 1.78 10.46
CA SER A 358 36.81 1.94 11.79
C SER A 358 35.58 2.86 11.79
N MET A 359 35.60 3.96 11.04
CA MET A 359 34.45 4.89 10.93
C MET A 359 33.26 4.20 10.27
N PHE A 360 33.50 3.47 9.19
CA PHE A 360 32.46 2.69 8.52
C PHE A 360 31.81 1.66 9.46
N PHE A 361 32.62 0.90 10.22
CA PHE A 361 32.09 -0.05 11.22
C PHE A 361 31.20 0.65 12.25
N LYS A 362 31.62 1.83 12.75
CA LYS A 362 30.81 2.63 13.68
C LYS A 362 29.51 3.11 13.04
N ALA A 363 29.55 3.59 11.80
CA ALA A 363 28.36 4.02 11.05
C ALA A 363 27.36 2.88 10.86
N VAL A 364 27.83 1.70 10.45
CA VAL A 364 26.97 0.50 10.31
C VAL A 364 26.37 0.07 11.65
N GLN A 365 27.15 0.09 12.73
CA GLN A 365 26.62 -0.22 14.06
C GLN A 365 25.54 0.76 14.48
N GLN A 366 25.78 2.06 14.26
CA GLN A 366 24.82 3.09 14.60
C GLN A 366 23.52 2.94 13.79
N PHE A 367 23.60 2.59 12.50
CA PHE A 367 22.44 2.25 11.69
C PHE A 367 21.59 1.16 12.36
N TYR A 368 22.21 0.04 12.73
CA TYR A 368 21.49 -1.09 13.32
C TYR A 368 20.93 -0.79 14.72
N VAL A 369 21.67 -0.04 15.54
CA VAL A 369 21.21 0.40 16.86
C VAL A 369 20.01 1.33 16.73
N THR A 370 20.05 2.30 15.81
CA THR A 370 18.91 3.19 15.53
C THR A 370 17.72 2.38 15.02
N ALA A 371 17.93 1.45 14.08
CA ALA A 371 16.87 0.60 13.55
C ALA A 371 16.13 -0.19 14.65
N ILE A 372 16.86 -0.80 15.58
CA ILE A 372 16.24 -1.55 16.68
C ILE A 372 15.55 -0.64 17.69
N LYS A 373 16.16 0.50 18.06
CA LYS A 373 15.51 1.47 18.95
C LYS A 373 14.19 1.96 18.38
N GLU A 374 14.16 2.31 17.09
CA GLU A 374 12.95 2.71 16.39
C GLU A 374 11.97 1.54 16.23
N SER A 375 12.44 0.31 16.00
CA SER A 375 11.61 -0.89 15.96
C SER A 375 10.85 -1.09 17.26
N ILE A 376 11.55 -1.07 18.40
CA ILE A 376 10.98 -1.23 19.73
C ILE A 376 9.99 -0.10 20.03
N ALA A 377 10.37 1.15 19.71
CA ALA A 377 9.57 2.32 20.06
C ALA A 377 8.31 2.50 19.20
N LYS A 378 8.26 1.92 17.99
CA LYS A 378 7.22 2.23 17.00
C LYS A 378 6.47 1.03 16.45
N LEU A 379 7.09 -0.15 16.33
CA LEU A 379 6.39 -1.31 15.79
C LEU A 379 5.40 -1.86 16.82
N PRO A 380 4.25 -2.40 16.36
CA PRO A 380 3.22 -3.00 17.20
C PRO A 380 3.65 -4.39 17.71
N LEU A 381 4.78 -4.48 18.42
CA LEU A 381 5.37 -5.76 18.86
C LEU A 381 4.48 -6.55 19.81
N ASP A 382 3.64 -5.86 20.57
CA ASP A 382 2.76 -6.44 21.58
C ASP A 382 1.26 -6.24 21.25
N ASP A 383 0.92 -5.92 20.01
CA ASP A 383 -0.45 -5.56 19.61
C ASP A 383 -1.42 -6.75 19.65
N ASN A 384 -2.49 -6.59 20.42
CA ASN A 384 -3.48 -7.65 20.66
C ASN A 384 -4.30 -7.99 19.40
N VAL A 385 -4.63 -7.01 18.56
CA VAL A 385 -5.33 -7.27 17.29
C VAL A 385 -4.46 -8.17 16.41
N LEU A 386 -3.19 -7.83 16.23
CA LEU A 386 -2.27 -8.62 15.41
C LEU A 386 -2.03 -10.02 16.01
N LYS A 387 -1.80 -10.13 17.33
CA LYS A 387 -1.60 -11.42 18.00
C LYS A 387 -2.80 -12.35 17.87
N HIS A 388 -3.99 -11.83 18.16
CA HIS A 388 -5.20 -12.65 18.19
C HIS A 388 -5.72 -12.95 16.79
N SER A 389 -5.44 -12.12 15.78
CA SER A 389 -5.85 -12.37 14.39
C SER A 389 -5.33 -13.68 13.77
N ARG A 390 -4.36 -14.35 14.40
CA ARG A 390 -3.84 -15.67 14.01
C ARG A 390 -4.90 -16.76 13.88
N PHE A 391 -6.07 -16.64 14.51
CA PHE A 391 -7.15 -17.63 14.35
C PHE A 391 -7.65 -17.73 12.90
N LEU A 392 -7.50 -16.66 12.11
CA LEU A 392 -7.87 -16.60 10.70
C LEU A 392 -7.04 -17.53 9.81
N ASP A 393 -5.81 -17.85 10.23
CA ASP A 393 -4.93 -18.72 9.47
C ASP A 393 -5.37 -20.18 9.64
N PHE A 394 -5.91 -20.75 8.56
CA PHE A 394 -6.37 -22.13 8.55
C PHE A 394 -5.24 -23.14 8.82
N PHE A 395 -4.00 -22.80 8.47
CA PHE A 395 -2.87 -23.72 8.57
C PHE A 395 -2.26 -23.77 9.96
N SER A 396 -2.28 -22.65 10.70
CA SER A 396 -1.78 -22.61 12.09
C SER A 396 -2.88 -22.70 13.14
N ARG A 397 -4.11 -22.30 12.81
CA ARG A 397 -5.31 -22.35 13.67
C ARG A 397 -5.06 -21.73 15.03
N GLY A 398 -4.89 -20.41 15.04
CA GLY A 398 -4.73 -19.64 16.29
C GLY A 398 -5.81 -19.96 17.32
N THR A 399 -5.51 -19.69 18.59
CA THR A 399 -6.23 -20.28 19.74
C THR A 399 -7.27 -19.36 20.39
N ASN A 400 -7.40 -18.11 19.97
CA ASN A 400 -8.22 -17.14 20.68
C ASN A 400 -9.00 -16.23 19.73
N VAL A 401 -10.32 -16.46 19.68
CA VAL A 401 -11.30 -15.61 18.99
C VAL A 401 -12.00 -14.62 19.94
N GLU A 402 -11.97 -14.90 21.25
CA GLU A 402 -12.65 -14.14 22.30
C GLU A 402 -12.24 -12.67 22.34
N PHE A 403 -10.98 -12.37 22.05
CA PHE A 403 -10.49 -11.00 21.98
C PHE A 403 -11.36 -10.12 21.07
N PHE A 404 -11.72 -10.61 19.88
CA PHE A 404 -12.52 -9.84 18.92
C PHE A 404 -13.98 -9.75 19.31
N VAL A 405 -14.51 -10.81 19.90
CA VAL A 405 -15.87 -10.82 20.45
C VAL A 405 -16.02 -9.78 21.55
N ASN A 406 -15.06 -9.70 22.45
CA ASN A 406 -15.07 -8.73 23.55
C ASN A 406 -14.83 -7.30 23.05
N THR A 407 -13.99 -7.13 22.03
CA THR A 407 -13.66 -5.81 21.46
C THR A 407 -14.82 -5.25 20.62
N TYR A 408 -15.55 -6.11 19.93
CA TYR A 408 -16.61 -5.74 18.98
C TYR A 408 -17.96 -6.38 19.33
N SER A 409 -18.27 -6.46 20.63
CA SER A 409 -19.45 -7.16 21.17
C SER A 409 -20.73 -6.72 20.48
N ASP A 410 -20.93 -5.40 20.38
CA ASP A 410 -22.15 -4.78 19.86
C ASP A 410 -22.40 -5.12 18.38
N LEU A 411 -21.33 -5.45 17.64
CA LEU A 411 -21.40 -5.81 16.23
C LEU A 411 -21.48 -7.32 16.02
N LEU A 412 -20.78 -8.09 16.85
CA LEU A 412 -20.55 -9.52 16.61
C LEU A 412 -21.60 -10.41 17.27
N LEU A 413 -21.93 -10.20 18.55
CA LEU A 413 -22.80 -11.11 19.32
C LEU A 413 -23.92 -10.36 20.06
N ALA A 414 -25.12 -10.94 20.02
CA ALA A 414 -26.30 -10.34 20.64
C ALA A 414 -26.66 -10.97 22.01
N SER A 415 -26.13 -12.15 22.33
CA SER A 415 -26.52 -12.92 23.52
C SER A 415 -25.42 -13.83 24.06
N PRO A 416 -25.45 -14.22 25.35
CA PRO A 416 -24.56 -15.26 25.90
C PRO A 416 -24.67 -16.60 25.17
N GLN A 417 -25.86 -16.96 24.68
CA GLN A 417 -26.06 -18.18 23.89
C GLN A 417 -25.31 -18.14 22.55
N ASP A 418 -25.12 -16.96 21.96
CA ASP A 418 -24.31 -16.82 20.75
C ASP A 418 -22.81 -16.99 21.03
N VAL A 419 -22.34 -16.68 22.24
CA VAL A 419 -20.96 -16.94 22.67
C VAL A 419 -20.70 -18.44 22.74
N GLU A 420 -21.60 -19.20 23.37
CA GLU A 420 -21.46 -20.66 23.49
C GLU A 420 -21.46 -21.34 22.12
N LYS A 421 -22.39 -20.94 21.24
CA LYS A 421 -22.44 -21.45 19.86
C LYS A 421 -21.19 -21.07 19.06
N LEU A 422 -20.66 -19.86 19.25
CA LEU A 422 -19.41 -19.47 18.62
C LEU A 422 -18.25 -20.36 19.08
N GLN A 423 -18.21 -20.72 20.37
CA GLN A 423 -17.21 -21.62 20.90
C GLN A 423 -17.31 -23.02 20.27
N GLU A 424 -18.52 -23.56 20.10
CA GLU A 424 -18.77 -24.81 19.37
C GLU A 424 -18.28 -24.72 17.92
N GLU A 425 -18.66 -23.65 17.19
CA GLU A 425 -18.22 -23.41 15.81
C GLU A 425 -16.68 -23.30 15.71
N PHE A 426 -16.03 -22.72 16.72
CA PHE A 426 -14.58 -22.58 16.76
C PHE A 426 -13.85 -23.90 16.99
N VAL A 427 -14.38 -24.76 17.87
CA VAL A 427 -13.86 -26.13 18.04
C VAL A 427 -14.01 -26.93 16.74
N ASP A 428 -15.16 -26.85 16.08
CA ASP A 428 -15.39 -27.52 14.80
C ASP A 428 -14.42 -27.03 13.73
N TYR A 429 -14.16 -25.73 13.67
CA TYR A 429 -13.18 -25.14 12.75
C TYR A 429 -11.77 -25.67 13.02
N GLN A 430 -11.37 -25.75 14.29
CA GLN A 430 -10.06 -26.26 14.68
C GLN A 430 -9.88 -27.74 14.32
N LEU A 431 -10.97 -28.51 14.24
CA LEU A 431 -10.97 -29.94 13.89
C LEU A 431 -11.13 -30.22 12.38
N LEU A 432 -11.42 -29.21 11.55
CA LEU A 432 -11.55 -29.38 10.09
C LEU A 432 -10.30 -29.99 9.47
N LYS A 433 -10.45 -30.80 8.42
CA LYS A 433 -9.32 -31.32 7.64
C LYS A 433 -9.07 -30.46 6.41
N GLN A 434 -7.85 -30.48 5.90
CA GLN A 434 -7.49 -29.77 4.67
C GLN A 434 -8.36 -30.22 3.47
N THR A 435 -8.79 -31.48 3.45
CA THR A 435 -9.69 -32.03 2.43
C THR A 435 -11.08 -31.40 2.41
N ASP A 436 -11.46 -30.72 3.51
CA ASP A 436 -12.80 -30.15 3.69
C ASP A 436 -12.87 -28.68 3.25
N ILE A 437 -11.76 -28.12 2.77
CA ILE A 437 -11.66 -26.73 2.29
C ILE A 437 -11.11 -26.68 0.86
N PRO A 438 -11.38 -25.60 0.11
CA PRO A 438 -10.77 -25.39 -1.20
C PRO A 438 -9.24 -25.38 -1.12
N GLU A 439 -8.56 -25.89 -2.15
CA GLU A 439 -7.13 -25.69 -2.34
C GLU A 439 -6.85 -24.21 -2.68
N SER A 440 -6.79 -23.39 -1.65
CA SER A 440 -6.52 -21.96 -1.74
C SER A 440 -5.51 -21.55 -0.68
N ILE A 441 -4.63 -20.63 -1.05
CA ILE A 441 -3.71 -19.95 -0.13
C ILE A 441 -4.28 -18.62 0.38
N TRP A 442 -5.48 -18.22 -0.08
CA TRP A 442 -6.10 -16.94 0.23
C TRP A 442 -7.16 -17.12 1.32
N MET A 443 -6.96 -16.47 2.46
CA MET A 443 -7.80 -16.70 3.64
C MET A 443 -9.21 -16.14 3.47
N ASP A 444 -9.39 -15.05 2.73
CA ASP A 444 -10.72 -14.55 2.39
C ASP A 444 -11.54 -15.55 1.56
N VAL A 445 -10.90 -16.28 0.63
CA VAL A 445 -11.56 -17.38 -0.10
C VAL A 445 -11.96 -18.52 0.82
N ILE A 446 -11.07 -18.93 1.74
CA ILE A 446 -11.37 -19.99 2.71
C ILE A 446 -12.53 -19.56 3.62
N TRP A 447 -12.47 -18.37 4.20
CA TRP A 447 -13.53 -17.85 5.07
C TRP A 447 -14.83 -17.56 4.32
N GLY A 448 -14.76 -17.21 3.03
CA GLY A 448 -15.92 -17.14 2.15
C GLY A 448 -16.59 -18.50 2.00
N HIS A 449 -15.81 -19.55 1.71
CA HIS A 449 -16.30 -20.91 1.64
C HIS A 449 -16.90 -21.39 2.97
N LEU A 450 -16.18 -21.24 4.08
CA LEU A 450 -16.66 -21.63 5.41
C LEU A 450 -17.98 -20.94 5.77
N SER A 451 -18.14 -19.67 5.39
CA SER A 451 -19.37 -18.91 5.62
C SER A 451 -20.58 -19.43 4.84
N SER A 452 -20.37 -20.23 3.80
CA SER A 452 -21.41 -20.81 2.94
C SER A 452 -21.79 -22.24 3.33
N LEU A 453 -21.00 -22.91 4.18
CA LEU A 453 -21.24 -24.29 4.58
C LEU A 453 -22.50 -24.41 5.43
N LYS A 454 -23.38 -25.33 5.04
CA LYS A 454 -24.64 -25.61 5.71
C LYS A 454 -24.65 -26.97 6.39
N MET A 455 -25.34 -27.05 7.51
CA MET A 455 -25.68 -28.29 8.19
C MET A 455 -26.92 -28.93 7.53
N THR A 456 -27.29 -30.13 8.00
CA THR A 456 -28.46 -30.88 7.49
C THR A 456 -29.78 -30.14 7.69
N ASP A 457 -29.86 -29.26 8.68
CA ASP A 457 -31.01 -28.41 8.98
C ASP A 457 -31.00 -27.07 8.21
N VAL A 458 -30.11 -26.92 7.22
CA VAL A 458 -29.92 -25.71 6.39
C VAL A 458 -29.27 -24.53 7.15
N SER A 459 -29.05 -24.65 8.47
CA SER A 459 -28.34 -23.64 9.24
C SER A 459 -26.86 -23.57 8.84
N LEU A 460 -26.24 -22.40 9.02
CA LEU A 460 -24.82 -22.20 8.69
C LEU A 460 -23.94 -22.90 9.73
N LYS A 461 -23.04 -23.78 9.26
CA LYS A 461 -22.11 -24.53 10.14
C LYS A 461 -21.10 -23.61 10.84
N PHE A 462 -20.62 -22.57 10.14
CA PHE A 462 -19.61 -21.64 10.65
C PHE A 462 -20.10 -20.18 10.62
N GLY A 463 -21.40 -19.97 10.82
CA GLY A 463 -22.03 -18.66 10.61
C GLY A 463 -21.46 -17.54 11.49
N ARG A 464 -21.31 -17.79 12.79
CA ARG A 464 -20.81 -16.79 13.76
C ARG A 464 -19.32 -16.59 13.61
N ILE A 465 -18.54 -17.67 13.57
CA ILE A 465 -17.08 -17.54 13.46
C ILE A 465 -16.69 -16.90 12.13
N SER A 466 -17.40 -17.18 11.04
CA SER A 466 -17.17 -16.50 9.75
C SER A 466 -17.52 -15.02 9.82
N LYS A 467 -18.53 -14.62 10.60
CA LYS A 467 -18.82 -13.20 10.84
C LYS A 467 -17.66 -12.52 11.56
N VAL A 468 -17.10 -13.15 12.61
CA VAL A 468 -15.89 -12.64 13.28
C VAL A 468 -14.72 -12.56 12.30
N ALA A 469 -14.50 -13.62 11.51
CA ALA A 469 -13.40 -13.67 10.57
C ALA A 469 -13.48 -12.57 9.50
N LYS A 470 -14.65 -12.37 8.90
CA LYS A 470 -14.88 -11.30 7.91
C LYS A 470 -14.64 -9.92 8.52
N THR A 471 -15.06 -9.69 9.75
CA THR A 471 -14.78 -8.45 10.50
C THR A 471 -13.28 -8.20 10.68
N VAL A 472 -12.49 -9.23 10.99
CA VAL A 472 -11.04 -9.09 11.19
C VAL A 472 -10.29 -8.99 9.85
N LEU A 473 -10.75 -9.68 8.80
CA LEU A 473 -10.14 -9.65 7.47
C LEU A 473 -10.25 -8.28 6.79
N VAL A 474 -11.28 -7.48 7.13
CA VAL A 474 -11.43 -6.11 6.61
C VAL A 474 -10.57 -5.10 7.34
N LEU A 475 -9.90 -5.46 8.45
CA LEU A 475 -9.02 -4.54 9.15
C LEU A 475 -7.84 -4.12 8.26
N PRO A 476 -7.45 -2.83 8.32
CA PRO A 476 -6.43 -2.27 7.46
C PRO A 476 -5.02 -2.76 7.84
N GLN A 477 -4.23 -3.13 6.83
CA GLN A 477 -2.81 -3.50 6.97
C GLN A 477 -1.86 -2.48 6.33
N ASN A 478 -2.41 -1.55 5.54
CA ASN A 478 -1.73 -0.41 4.93
C ASN A 478 -2.67 0.82 4.93
N ALA A 479 -2.18 1.96 4.43
CA ALA A 479 -2.97 3.19 4.29
C ALA A 479 -3.89 3.22 3.05
N GLY A 480 -3.95 2.14 2.27
CA GLY A 480 -4.58 2.14 0.93
C GLY A 480 -3.76 2.88 -0.11
N GLU A 481 -2.53 2.39 -0.34
CA GLU A 481 -1.47 2.99 -1.18
C GLU A 481 -1.91 3.80 -2.42
N GLU A 482 -0.97 4.68 -2.83
CA GLU A 482 -0.81 5.65 -3.93
C GLU A 482 -1.30 5.18 -5.32
N ARG A 483 -1.77 3.94 -5.41
CA ARG A 483 -2.26 3.23 -6.59
C ARG A 483 -3.58 3.78 -7.11
N VAL A 484 -4.49 4.22 -6.23
CA VAL A 484 -5.83 4.72 -6.64
C VAL A 484 -5.70 5.83 -7.70
N LEU A 485 -4.76 6.76 -7.50
CA LEU A 485 -4.52 7.87 -8.43
C LEU A 485 -3.50 7.56 -9.53
N LYS A 486 -2.60 6.57 -9.34
CA LYS A 486 -1.69 6.07 -10.39
C LYS A 486 -2.43 5.36 -11.53
N GLN A 487 -3.64 4.85 -11.28
CA GLN A 487 -4.46 4.19 -12.31
C GLN A 487 -5.00 5.15 -13.39
N THR A 488 -4.88 6.48 -13.22
CA THR A 488 -5.38 7.47 -14.18
C THR A 488 -4.28 8.50 -14.51
N PRO A 489 -3.43 8.24 -15.52
CA PRO A 489 -2.31 9.12 -15.88
C PRO A 489 -2.73 10.53 -16.32
N PHE A 490 -3.91 10.66 -16.92
CA PHE A 490 -4.49 11.93 -17.40
C PHE A 490 -5.40 12.61 -16.37
N ARG A 491 -5.22 12.32 -15.07
CA ARG A 491 -6.10 12.82 -13.99
C ARG A 491 -6.16 14.34 -13.92
N SER A 492 -5.07 15.04 -14.24
CA SER A 492 -5.00 16.50 -14.24
C SER A 492 -5.90 17.15 -15.29
N SER A 493 -6.39 16.39 -16.27
CA SER A 493 -7.32 16.86 -17.31
C SER A 493 -8.79 16.54 -17.01
N LEU A 494 -9.10 16.04 -15.81
CA LEU A 494 -10.44 15.61 -15.42
C LEU A 494 -10.91 16.37 -14.18
N ASN A 495 -12.22 16.67 -14.11
CA ASN A 495 -12.83 17.25 -12.94
C ASN A 495 -12.80 16.24 -11.77
N VAL A 496 -12.23 16.66 -10.62
CA VAL A 496 -12.03 15.85 -9.42
C VAL A 496 -13.36 15.30 -8.90
N ASP A 497 -14.30 16.18 -8.54
CA ASP A 497 -15.63 15.84 -8.00
C ASP A 497 -16.64 15.38 -9.09
N GLY A 498 -16.16 15.01 -10.28
CA GLY A 498 -16.97 14.55 -11.39
C GLY A 498 -16.42 13.28 -12.04
N THR A 499 -15.90 13.44 -13.25
CA THR A 499 -15.48 12.31 -14.10
C THR A 499 -14.28 11.56 -13.54
N LEU A 500 -13.35 12.22 -12.84
CA LEU A 500 -12.21 11.54 -12.23
C LEU A 500 -12.67 10.57 -11.14
N THR A 501 -13.47 11.05 -10.19
CA THR A 501 -14.08 10.22 -9.14
C THR A 501 -14.86 9.05 -9.76
N SER A 502 -15.73 9.33 -10.74
CA SER A 502 -16.58 8.32 -11.36
C SER A 502 -15.76 7.21 -12.04
N LEU A 503 -14.70 7.57 -12.77
CA LEU A 503 -13.82 6.59 -13.42
C LEU A 503 -13.10 5.71 -12.39
N ILE A 504 -12.65 6.29 -11.27
CA ILE A 504 -11.94 5.55 -10.23
C ILE A 504 -12.91 4.63 -9.46
N THR A 505 -14.12 5.11 -9.15
CA THR A 505 -15.19 4.26 -8.58
C THR A 505 -15.44 3.03 -9.45
N ILE A 506 -15.56 3.19 -10.77
CA ILE A 506 -15.79 2.06 -11.70
C ILE A 506 -14.58 1.12 -11.73
N LYS A 507 -13.36 1.66 -11.86
CA LYS A 507 -12.13 0.85 -11.94
C LYS A 507 -11.89 0.01 -10.68
N LEU A 508 -12.20 0.55 -9.51
CA LEU A 508 -12.00 -0.17 -8.25
C LEU A 508 -13.14 -1.14 -7.94
N ALA A 509 -14.37 -0.83 -8.36
CA ALA A 509 -15.52 -1.70 -8.11
C ALA A 509 -15.68 -2.83 -9.12
N ASN A 510 -15.08 -2.72 -10.32
CA ASN A 510 -15.13 -3.77 -11.32
C ASN A 510 -13.73 -4.04 -11.89
N GLN A 511 -13.16 -5.19 -11.51
CA GLN A 511 -11.87 -5.65 -12.02
C GLN A 511 -11.99 -6.52 -13.27
N GLU A 512 -13.21 -6.86 -13.70
CA GLU A 512 -13.41 -7.60 -14.95
C GLU A 512 -13.07 -6.75 -16.17
N LEU A 513 -12.70 -7.42 -17.25
CA LEU A 513 -12.49 -6.76 -18.53
C LEU A 513 -13.82 -6.15 -19.00
N GLY A 514 -13.79 -4.88 -19.41
CA GLY A 514 -15.02 -4.13 -19.68
C GLY A 514 -15.91 -4.70 -20.79
N TYR A 515 -15.42 -5.62 -21.62
CA TYR A 515 -16.25 -6.34 -22.61
C TYR A 515 -17.05 -7.50 -22.01
N ASN A 516 -16.73 -7.95 -20.79
CA ASN A 516 -17.53 -8.91 -20.01
C ASN A 516 -18.58 -8.21 -19.14
N PHE A 517 -18.51 -6.88 -19.03
CA PHE A 517 -19.44 -6.14 -18.17
C PHE A 517 -20.84 -6.13 -18.79
N GLU A 518 -21.76 -6.87 -18.16
CA GLU A 518 -23.18 -6.84 -18.48
C GLU A 518 -23.92 -5.89 -17.53
N PRO A 519 -24.37 -4.71 -18.00
CA PRO A 519 -25.06 -3.76 -17.13
C PRO A 519 -26.44 -4.27 -16.73
N ALA A 520 -26.75 -4.20 -15.43
CA ALA A 520 -28.08 -4.50 -14.92
C ALA A 520 -29.15 -3.57 -15.55
N LYS A 521 -30.41 -4.05 -15.60
CA LYS A 521 -31.55 -3.29 -16.17
C LYS A 521 -31.71 -1.89 -15.56
N GLU A 522 -31.39 -1.74 -14.28
CA GLU A 522 -31.42 -0.45 -13.59
C GLU A 522 -30.35 0.53 -14.10
N VAL A 523 -29.14 0.03 -14.41
CA VAL A 523 -28.04 0.84 -14.98
C VAL A 523 -28.46 1.35 -16.36
N LEU A 524 -29.05 0.49 -17.20
CA LEU A 524 -29.57 0.88 -18.51
C LEU A 524 -30.68 1.93 -18.40
N THR A 525 -31.52 1.85 -17.38
CA THR A 525 -32.58 2.84 -17.12
C THR A 525 -31.99 4.18 -16.68
N LYS A 526 -31.03 4.17 -15.75
CA LYS A 526 -30.31 5.38 -15.30
C LYS A 526 -29.52 6.02 -16.44
N ALA A 527 -28.92 5.22 -17.31
CA ALA A 527 -28.18 5.67 -18.49
C ALA A 527 -29.05 6.51 -19.44
N LYS A 528 -30.28 6.04 -19.72
CA LYS A 528 -31.25 6.80 -20.53
C LYS A 528 -31.63 8.12 -19.85
N LYS A 529 -31.90 8.10 -18.54
CA LYS A 529 -32.24 9.31 -17.78
C LYS A 529 -31.10 10.33 -17.75
N ALA A 530 -29.86 9.88 -17.54
CA ALA A 530 -28.69 10.74 -17.47
C ALA A 530 -28.45 11.49 -18.79
N THR A 531 -28.55 10.79 -19.91
CA THR A 531 -28.40 11.38 -21.25
C THR A 531 -29.56 12.31 -21.61
N TRP A 532 -30.80 11.96 -21.24
CA TRP A 532 -31.96 12.84 -21.43
C TRP A 532 -31.86 14.13 -20.61
N LYS A 533 -31.45 14.04 -19.33
CA LYS A 533 -31.24 15.21 -18.46
C LYS A 533 -30.21 16.17 -19.05
N TYR A 534 -29.08 15.63 -19.50
CA TYR A 534 -28.03 16.44 -20.14
C TYR A 534 -28.57 17.19 -21.36
N ASN A 535 -29.30 16.49 -22.25
CA ASN A 535 -29.88 17.12 -23.43
C ASN A 535 -30.77 18.29 -23.01
N ASN A 536 -31.75 18.09 -22.12
CA ASN A 536 -32.66 19.15 -21.69
C ASN A 536 -31.96 20.38 -21.09
N GLU A 537 -30.89 20.18 -20.33
CA GLU A 537 -30.10 21.28 -19.74
C GLU A 537 -29.35 22.09 -20.81
N HIS A 538 -29.05 21.49 -21.96
CA HIS A 538 -28.24 22.10 -23.02
C HIS A 538 -29.05 22.46 -24.28
N THR A 539 -30.31 22.04 -24.41
CA THR A 539 -31.21 22.49 -25.49
C THR A 539 -31.69 23.94 -25.30
N VAL A 540 -31.52 24.53 -24.11
CA VAL A 540 -32.02 25.89 -23.80
C VAL A 540 -31.04 27.00 -24.22
N CYS A 541 -29.82 26.66 -24.65
CA CYS A 541 -28.81 27.66 -25.09
C CYS A 541 -28.81 27.94 -26.60
N GLU A 542 -29.70 27.33 -27.39
CA GLU A 542 -29.80 27.55 -28.85
C GLU A 542 -31.18 28.12 -29.29
N MET A 543 -31.79 28.98 -28.46
CA MET A 543 -32.94 29.80 -28.88
C MET A 543 -32.65 31.29 -28.75
#